data_AF-A0A2M9PAF8-F1
#
_entry.id   AF-A0A2M9PAF8-F1
#
_cell.length_a   1.000
_cell.length_b   1.000
_cell.length_c   1.000
_cell.angle_alpha   90.00
_cell.angle_beta   90.00
_cell.angle_gamma   90.00
#
_symmetry.space_group_name_H-M   'P 1'
#
loop_
_entity.id
_entity.type
_entity.pdbx_description
1 polymer ?
#
loop_
_entity_poly.entity_id
_entity_poly.type
_entity_poly.pdbx_seq_one_letter_code
_entity_poly.pdbx_strand_id
1 'polypeptide(L)'
;MRERIRHVYGRDSTVAHPPVELDRLPFREQRGDYYVAACFAAPYKRTDLVVRAFAAMPERRLVVVGEQATRDLRALAGPNVTFAGYLPRDRYVET
;
A
#
# COMPACT_ATOMS: atom_id res chain seq x y z
N MET A 1 -11.98 17.19 -4.45
CA MET A 1 -12.95 16.83 -3.38
C MET A 1 -13.98 17.95 -3.15
N ARG A 2 -13.56 19.20 -2.86
CA ARG A 2 -14.48 20.36 -2.72
C ARG A 2 -15.40 20.55 -3.92
N GLU A 3 -14.85 20.54 -5.14
CA GLU A 3 -15.63 20.64 -6.39
C GLU A 3 -16.69 19.55 -6.52
N ARG A 4 -16.36 18.31 -6.10
CA ARG A 4 -17.28 17.17 -6.10
C ARG A 4 -18.45 17.40 -5.13
N ILE A 5 -18.19 17.95 -3.94
CA ILE A 5 -19.22 18.28 -2.96
C ILE A 5 -20.10 19.42 -3.45
N ARG A 6 -19.51 20.47 -4.03
CA ARG A 6 -20.27 21.58 -4.62
C ARG A 6 -21.14 21.12 -5.79
N HIS A 7 -20.61 20.26 -6.65
CA HIS A 7 -21.35 19.72 -7.80
C HIS A 7 -22.52 18.82 -7.39
N VAL A 8 -22.34 17.95 -6.39
CA VAL A 8 -23.38 16.99 -5.96
C VAL A 8 -24.37 17.60 -4.96
N TYR A 9 -23.91 18.46 -4.05
CA TYR A 9 -24.70 18.95 -2.92
C TYR A 9 -24.94 20.47 -2.92
N GLY A 10 -24.37 21.23 -3.86
CA GLY A 10 -24.51 22.68 -3.94
C GLY A 10 -23.88 23.44 -2.75
N ARG A 11 -23.05 22.76 -1.95
CA ARG A 11 -22.47 23.31 -0.72
C ARG A 11 -20.98 23.55 -0.85
N ASP A 12 -20.53 24.66 -0.31
CA ASP A 12 -19.10 24.87 -0.05
C ASP A 12 -18.64 24.02 1.13
N SER A 13 -17.36 23.64 1.13
CA SER A 13 -16.78 22.76 2.14
C SER A 13 -15.32 23.11 2.38
N THR A 14 -14.85 22.85 3.60
CA THR A 14 -13.43 22.96 3.98
C THR A 14 -12.79 21.57 4.05
N VAL A 15 -11.57 21.45 3.52
CA VAL A 15 -10.80 20.20 3.59
C VAL A 15 -10.03 20.18 4.90
N ALA A 16 -10.37 19.22 5.76
CA ALA A 16 -9.54 18.84 6.89
C ALA A 16 -8.64 17.67 6.45
N HIS A 17 -7.33 17.89 6.43
CA HIS A 17 -6.38 16.83 6.09
C HIS A 17 -6.19 15.89 7.30
N PRO A 18 -6.10 14.57 7.09
CA PRO A 18 -5.83 13.64 8.19
C PRO A 18 -4.45 13.93 8.78
N PRO A 19 -4.31 13.96 10.12
CA PRO A 19 -3.02 14.17 10.76
C PRO A 19 -2.10 12.96 10.54
N VAL A 20 -0.79 13.22 10.44
CA VAL A 20 0.25 12.20 10.35
C VAL A 20 1.29 12.46 11.44
N GLU A 21 1.57 11.44 12.25
CA GLU A 21 2.58 11.49 13.32
C GLU A 21 3.99 11.33 12.73
N LEU A 22 4.66 12.45 12.44
CA LEU A 22 5.99 12.48 11.82
C LEU A 22 7.08 11.88 12.72
N ASP A 23 6.98 12.06 14.03
CA ASP A 23 7.98 11.56 15.00
C ASP A 23 8.11 10.03 14.98
N ARG A 24 7.06 9.32 14.54
CA ARG A 24 7.05 7.85 14.40
C ARG A 24 7.50 7.37 13.02
N LEU A 25 7.83 8.28 12.10
CA LEU A 25 8.24 7.98 10.72
C LEU A 25 9.56 8.69 10.40
N PRO A 26 10.66 8.36 11.10
CA PRO A 26 11.95 8.98 10.85
C PRO A 26 12.41 8.69 9.42
N PHE A 27 12.94 9.71 8.76
CA PHE A 27 13.55 9.54 7.45
C PHE A 27 14.75 8.60 7.53
N ARG A 28 14.85 7.67 6.57
CA ARG A 28 15.97 6.75 6.39
C ARG A 28 16.55 6.93 5.00
N GLU A 29 17.83 7.29 4.93
CA GLU A 29 18.53 7.48 3.66
C GLU A 29 18.86 6.14 2.99
N GLN A 30 19.30 5.18 3.79
CA GLN A 30 19.55 3.81 3.33
C GLN A 30 18.23 3.07 3.18
N ARG A 31 17.99 2.55 1.98
CA ARG A 31 16.80 1.76 1.64
C ARG A 31 17.19 0.29 1.45
N GLY A 32 16.32 -0.61 1.86
CA GLY A 32 16.43 -2.01 1.51
C GLY A 32 16.24 -2.24 0.01
N ASP A 33 16.76 -3.36 -0.49
CA ASP A 33 16.62 -3.78 -1.89
C ASP A 33 15.29 -4.55 -2.10
N TYR A 34 14.18 -3.84 -1.84
CA TYR A 34 12.82 -4.33 -2.07
C TYR A 34 11.84 -3.16 -2.16
N TYR A 35 10.63 -3.47 -2.60
CA TYR A 35 9.50 -2.56 -2.70
C TYR A 35 8.42 -2.97 -1.71
N VAL A 36 7.64 -2.01 -1.23
CA VAL A 36 6.56 -2.26 -0.27
C VAL A 36 5.23 -1.82 -0.87
N ALA A 37 4.23 -2.70 -0.82
CA ALA A 37 2.83 -2.37 -1.09
C ALA A 37 2.03 -2.54 0.21
N ALA A 38 1.74 -1.43 0.88
CA ALA A 38 0.98 -1.41 2.14
C ALA A 38 -0.52 -1.18 1.88
N CYS A 39 -1.30 -2.25 1.78
CA CYS A 39 -2.73 -2.17 1.56
C CYS A 39 -3.48 -3.44 1.98
N PHE A 40 -4.66 -3.26 2.61
CA PHE A 40 -5.69 -4.32 2.62
C PHE A 40 -6.02 -4.78 1.21
N ALA A 41 -6.24 -6.08 1.02
CA ALA A 41 -6.68 -6.63 -0.25
C ALA A 41 -8.14 -6.22 -0.53
N ALA A 42 -8.31 -5.09 -1.21
CA ALA A 42 -9.61 -4.63 -1.69
C ALA A 42 -9.54 -4.46 -3.23
N PRO A 43 -10.57 -4.87 -3.99
CA PRO A 43 -10.53 -4.85 -5.45
C PRO A 43 -10.16 -3.48 -6.04
N TYR A 44 -10.62 -2.41 -5.41
CA TYR A 44 -10.37 -1.04 -5.87
C TYR A 44 -8.90 -0.61 -5.73
N LYS A 45 -8.12 -1.22 -4.83
CA LYS A 45 -6.70 -0.87 -4.62
C LYS A 45 -5.78 -1.47 -5.68
N ARG A 46 -6.29 -2.37 -6.51
CA ARG A 46 -5.61 -2.96 -7.67
C ARG A 46 -4.21 -3.53 -7.35
N THR A 47 -4.06 -4.14 -6.17
CA THR A 47 -2.82 -4.82 -5.74
C THR A 47 -2.41 -5.93 -6.70
N ASP A 48 -3.38 -6.51 -7.40
CA ASP A 48 -3.19 -7.50 -8.47
C ASP A 48 -2.30 -6.98 -9.62
N LEU A 49 -2.39 -5.70 -9.96
CA LEU A 49 -1.52 -5.09 -10.97
C LEU A 49 -0.07 -5.04 -10.51
N VAL A 50 0.15 -4.64 -9.25
CA VAL A 50 1.49 -4.57 -8.66
C VAL A 50 2.10 -5.97 -8.60
N VAL A 51 1.37 -6.96 -8.07
CA VAL A 51 1.86 -8.34 -7.99
C VAL A 51 2.19 -8.90 -9.37
N ARG A 52 1.35 -8.68 -10.40
CA ARG A 52 1.66 -9.12 -11.78
C ARG A 52 2.90 -8.45 -12.35
N ALA A 53 3.09 -7.15 -12.11
CA ALA A 53 4.28 -6.45 -12.58
C ALA A 53 5.56 -7.04 -11.95
N PHE A 54 5.55 -7.31 -10.64
CA PHE A 54 6.70 -7.92 -9.97
C PHE A 54 6.91 -9.38 -10.36
N ALA A 55 5.85 -10.15 -10.60
CA ALA A 55 5.98 -11.50 -11.15
C ALA A 55 6.69 -11.52 -12.52
N ALA A 56 6.59 -10.45 -13.30
CA ALA A 56 7.31 -10.27 -14.57
C ALA A 56 8.74 -9.70 -14.43
N MET A 57 9.15 -9.28 -13.22
CA MET A 57 10.47 -8.71 -12.91
C MET A 57 11.11 -9.49 -11.74
N PRO A 58 11.55 -10.74 -11.97
CA PRO A 58 12.02 -11.64 -10.92
C PRO A 58 13.26 -11.12 -10.15
N GLU A 59 14.00 -10.18 -10.73
CA GLU A 59 15.15 -9.51 -10.12
C GLU A 59 14.78 -8.46 -9.06
N ARG A 60 13.51 -8.06 -8.96
CA ARG A 60 13.03 -7.07 -7.99
C ARG A 60 12.18 -7.72 -6.93
N ARG A 61 12.40 -7.41 -5.65
CA ARG A 61 11.63 -8.00 -4.54
C ARG A 61 10.44 -7.13 -4.15
N LEU A 62 9.29 -7.74 -3.90
CA LEU A 62 8.08 -7.05 -3.41
C LEU A 62 7.63 -7.65 -2.07
N VAL A 63 7.37 -6.78 -1.10
CA VAL A 63 6.71 -7.09 0.17
C VAL A 63 5.31 -6.48 0.16
N VAL A 64 4.29 -7.33 0.16
CA VAL A 64 2.89 -6.91 0.29
C VAL A 64 2.50 -6.98 1.75
N VAL A 65 2.25 -5.82 2.35
CA VAL A 65 1.85 -5.67 3.75
C VAL A 65 0.36 -5.36 3.80
N GLY A 66 -0.37 -6.12 4.60
CA GLY A 66 -1.82 -6.04 4.69
C GLY A 66 -2.44 -7.41 4.88
N GLU A 67 -3.55 -7.43 5.61
CA GLU A 67 -4.29 -8.66 5.85
C GLU A 67 -5.13 -9.06 4.62
N GLN A 68 -5.55 -10.34 4.59
CA GLN A 68 -6.56 -10.86 3.66
C GLN A 68 -6.16 -10.95 2.18
N ALA A 69 -4.87 -11.13 1.85
CA ALA A 69 -4.50 -11.47 0.47
C ALA A 69 -5.24 -12.74 0.00
N THR A 70 -6.11 -12.56 -1.01
CA THR A 70 -6.96 -13.63 -1.55
C THR A 70 -6.12 -14.74 -2.18
N ARG A 71 -6.69 -15.94 -2.28
CA ARG A 71 -6.03 -17.07 -2.95
C ARG A 71 -5.62 -16.72 -4.38
N ASP A 72 -6.48 -16.00 -5.11
CA ASP A 72 -6.23 -15.57 -6.49
C ASP A 72 -5.06 -14.58 -6.57
N LEU A 73 -4.97 -13.63 -5.63
CA LEU A 73 -3.85 -12.69 -5.58
C LEU A 73 -2.52 -13.40 -5.32
N ARG A 74 -2.54 -14.40 -4.42
CA ARG A 74 -1.35 -15.23 -4.13
C ARG A 74 -0.95 -16.10 -5.32
N ALA A 75 -1.91 -16.57 -6.10
CA ALA A 75 -1.64 -17.35 -7.32
C ALA A 75 -0.96 -16.54 -8.43
N LEU A 76 -1.09 -15.21 -8.42
CA LEU A 76 -0.42 -14.30 -9.35
C LEU A 76 1.04 -14.01 -8.95
N ALA A 77 1.44 -14.36 -7.74
CA ALA A 77 2.74 -13.98 -7.19
C ALA A 77 3.87 -14.87 -7.73
N GLY A 78 4.97 -14.21 -8.15
CA GLY A 78 6.24 -14.88 -8.42
C GLY A 78 7.03 -15.19 -7.14
N PRO A 79 8.17 -15.91 -7.24
CA PRO A 79 9.01 -16.26 -6.09
C PRO A 79 9.63 -15.05 -5.38
N ASN A 80 9.64 -13.89 -6.04
CA ASN A 80 10.15 -12.61 -5.56
C ASN A 80 9.10 -11.77 -4.80
N VAL A 81 7.86 -12.26 -4.64
CA VAL A 81 6.76 -11.56 -3.95
C VAL A 81 6.46 -12.25 -2.62
N THR A 82 6.58 -11.50 -1.52
CA THR A 82 6.29 -11.97 -0.16
C THR A 82 5.06 -11.27 0.40
N PHE A 83 4.14 -12.02 1.01
CA PHE A 83 2.99 -11.47 1.73
C PHE A 83 3.28 -11.48 3.23
N ALA A 84 3.52 -10.31 3.81
CA ALA A 84 3.85 -10.16 5.22
C ALA A 84 2.63 -10.31 6.15
N GLY A 85 1.42 -10.19 5.62
CA GLY A 85 0.19 -10.21 6.42
C GLY A 85 0.01 -8.92 7.22
N TYR A 86 -0.66 -9.02 8.37
CA TYR A 86 -0.81 -7.90 9.29
C TYR A 86 0.52 -7.64 10.02
N LEU A 87 0.98 -6.39 9.96
CA LEU A 87 2.09 -5.90 10.78
C LEU A 87 1.58 -4.87 11.79
N PRO A 88 2.05 -4.90 13.05
CA PRO A 88 1.82 -3.79 13.97
C PRO A 88 2.56 -2.54 13.50
N ARG A 89 2.06 -1.36 13.89
CA ARG A 89 2.50 -0.07 13.34
C ARG A 89 4.01 0.16 13.44
N ASP A 90 4.65 -0.23 14.53
CA ASP A 90 6.08 -0.01 14.74
C ASP A 90 6.95 -0.85 13.78
N ARG A 91 6.47 -2.02 13.33
CA ARG A 91 7.18 -2.87 12.37
C ARG A 91 7.16 -2.33 10.94
N TYR A 92 6.20 -1.47 10.59
CA TYR A 92 6.18 -0.80 9.28
C TYR A 92 7.38 0.14 9.09
N VAL A 93 7.99 0.60 10.19
CA VAL A 93 9.08 1.59 10.20
C VAL A 93 10.45 0.90 10.12
N GLU A 94 10.50 -0.39 10.41
CA GLU A 94 11.71 -1.22 10.33
C GLU A 94 11.90 -1.89 8.97
N THR A 95 10.87 -1.84 8.12
CA THR A 95 10.88 -2.29 6.71
C THR A 95 11.23 -1.10 5.83
#